data_AF-A0AAX6G4A8-F1
#
_entry.id   AF-A0AAX6G4A8-F1
#
_cell.length_a   1.000
_cell.length_b   1.000
_cell.length_c   1.000
_cell.angle_alpha   90.00
_cell.angle_beta   90.00
_cell.angle_gamma   90.00
#
_symmetry.space_group_name_H-M   'P 1'
#
loop_
_entity.id
_entity.type
_entity.pdbx_description
1 polymer ?
#
loop_
_entity_poly.entity_id
_entity_poly.type
_entity_poly.pdbx_seq_one_letter_code
_entity_poly.pdbx_strand_id
1 'polypeptide(L)'
;MGCSFSGLNALYDSVGIGGDVWINENRFRVLRPLGDGGSAFVFLVKEVLPAEAGAASGLAKNKSIDPSHISGEGIYAMKKVLIQSEEQLELVRQEIRISTLFNHPNLLPLLDHAIITVKGAKGAQQSHEAYLLFPVHLNGTLLDNTKEMQAKKEFFDTLTVLQLFRQLCAGLKHMHNFDPPYAHNDVKPGNVLLTQRKGQTPIAILMDFGSARPARKQIRSHSEAVQLQEWAAEHSSAPFRAPELWDCSSHADMRGQIFGH
;
A
#
# COMPACT_ATOMS: atom_id res chain seq x y z
N MET A 1 17.36 -26.12 -30.95
CA MET A 1 16.03 -26.72 -30.72
C MET A 1 15.84 -26.81 -29.21
N GLY A 2 14.95 -26.10 -28.52
CA GLY A 2 13.99 -25.09 -28.90
C GLY A 2 13.70 -24.22 -27.67
N CYS A 3 13.57 -22.91 -27.88
CA CYS A 3 13.05 -21.98 -26.89
C CYS A 3 11.54 -22.22 -26.73
N SER A 4 11.04 -22.24 -25.49
CA SER A 4 9.60 -22.16 -25.19
C SER A 4 9.35 -21.03 -24.20
N PHE A 5 9.40 -19.80 -24.71
CA PHE A 5 8.70 -18.66 -24.13
C PHE A 5 7.26 -18.70 -24.68
N SER A 6 6.31 -19.19 -23.89
CA SER A 6 4.89 -19.23 -24.27
C SER A 6 4.01 -19.17 -23.02
N GLY A 7 3.57 -17.96 -22.68
CA GLY A 7 2.59 -17.74 -21.60
C GLY A 7 2.40 -16.29 -21.15
N LEU A 8 3.37 -15.39 -21.40
CA LEU A 8 3.31 -13.98 -20.99
C LEU A 8 2.30 -13.10 -21.78
N ASN A 9 1.60 -13.64 -22.76
CA ASN A 9 0.70 -12.90 -23.66
C ASN A 9 -0.71 -13.50 -23.61
N ALA A 10 -1.64 -12.93 -22.82
CA ALA A 10 -3.08 -13.01 -23.13
C ALA A 10 -4.04 -12.18 -22.24
N LEU A 11 -3.67 -11.65 -21.06
CA LEU A 11 -4.67 -11.04 -20.15
C LEU A 11 -4.21 -9.68 -19.57
N TYR A 12 -3.63 -8.83 -20.42
CA TYR A 12 -3.30 -7.42 -20.15
C TYR A 12 -4.49 -6.45 -20.40
N ASP A 13 -5.66 -6.96 -20.76
CA ASP A 13 -6.87 -6.17 -21.00
C ASP A 13 -7.48 -5.80 -19.65
N SER A 14 -7.22 -4.61 -19.09
CA SER A 14 -7.86 -3.37 -19.56
C SER A 14 -6.98 -2.11 -19.40
N VAL A 15 -5.69 -2.26 -19.08
CA VAL A 15 -4.74 -1.13 -18.97
C VAL A 15 -3.35 -1.58 -19.44
N GLY A 16 -3.15 -1.63 -20.75
CA GLY A 16 -1.84 -1.89 -21.34
C GLY A 16 -0.86 -0.76 -21.05
N ILE A 17 0.44 -1.07 -21.01
CA ILE A 17 1.51 -0.05 -20.98
C ILE A 17 1.29 0.93 -22.14
N GLY A 18 1.35 2.24 -21.87
CA GLY A 18 1.03 3.31 -22.81
C GLY A 18 -0.46 3.65 -22.92
N GLY A 19 -1.34 2.84 -22.33
CA GLY A 19 -2.76 3.13 -22.17
C GLY A 19 -3.03 4.20 -21.12
N ASP A 20 -4.21 4.81 -21.20
CA ASP A 20 -4.64 5.83 -20.26
C ASP A 20 -5.75 5.28 -19.35
N VAL A 21 -5.69 5.66 -18.07
CA VAL A 21 -6.64 5.31 -17.01
C VAL A 21 -7.24 6.58 -16.46
N TRP A 22 -8.53 6.51 -16.13
CA TRP A 22 -9.21 7.57 -15.41
C TRP A 22 -9.42 7.17 -13.97
N ILE A 23 -8.99 8.02 -13.05
CA ILE A 23 -9.35 7.94 -11.64
C ILE A 23 -10.14 9.21 -11.36
N ASN A 24 -11.45 9.03 -11.16
CA ASN A 24 -12.40 10.13 -11.12
C ASN A 24 -12.24 11.06 -12.34
N GLU A 25 -11.98 12.35 -12.11
CA GLU A 25 -11.85 13.37 -13.15
C GLU A 25 -10.43 13.48 -13.73
N ASN A 26 -9.47 12.70 -13.22
CA ASN A 26 -8.06 12.83 -13.56
C ASN A 26 -7.61 11.68 -14.48
N ARG A 27 -6.89 12.02 -15.54
CA ARG A 27 -6.38 11.07 -16.54
C ARG A 27 -4.90 10.80 -16.30
N PHE A 28 -4.52 9.53 -16.33
CA PHE A 28 -3.14 9.10 -16.16
C PHE A 28 -2.74 8.16 -17.28
N ARG A 29 -1.54 8.33 -17.83
CA ARG A 29 -0.91 7.40 -18.75
C ARG A 29 -0.07 6.39 -17.98
N VAL A 30 -0.27 5.11 -18.25
CA VAL A 30 0.55 4.04 -17.66
C VAL A 30 1.91 3.98 -18.35
N LEU A 31 2.97 4.17 -17.58
CA LEU A 31 4.34 4.20 -18.10
C LEU A 31 5.00 2.83 -18.03
N ARG A 32 5.00 2.18 -16.87
CA ARG A 32 5.64 0.87 -16.65
C ARG A 32 5.16 0.20 -15.35
N PRO A 33 5.26 -1.13 -15.22
CA PRO A 33 5.08 -1.78 -13.92
C PRO A 33 6.18 -1.37 -12.93
N LEU A 34 5.80 -1.32 -11.65
CA LEU A 34 6.68 -1.16 -10.48
C LEU A 34 6.75 -2.45 -9.65
N GLY A 35 5.67 -3.24 -9.63
CA GLY A 35 5.62 -4.52 -8.92
C GLY A 35 4.33 -5.29 -9.21
N ASP A 36 4.36 -6.59 -8.91
CA ASP A 36 3.24 -7.52 -9.06
C ASP A 36 3.05 -8.27 -7.74
N GLY A 37 1.80 -8.32 -7.27
CA GLY A 37 1.34 -9.08 -6.12
C GLY A 37 0.05 -9.83 -6.45
N GLY A 38 0.09 -10.76 -7.41
CA GLY A 38 -0.94 -11.77 -7.66
C GLY A 38 -2.27 -11.21 -8.19
N SER A 39 -3.05 -10.57 -7.32
CA SER A 39 -4.31 -9.87 -7.65
C SER A 39 -4.17 -8.35 -7.67
N ALA A 40 -3.03 -7.81 -7.23
CA ALA A 40 -2.71 -6.40 -7.23
C ALA A 40 -1.46 -6.10 -8.07
N PHE A 41 -1.55 -5.08 -8.91
CA PHE A 41 -0.49 -4.64 -9.80
C PHE A 41 -0.16 -3.19 -9.52
N VAL A 42 1.12 -2.85 -9.40
CA VAL A 42 1.55 -1.48 -9.15
C VAL A 42 2.23 -0.94 -10.40
N PHE A 43 1.79 0.23 -10.87
CA PHE A 43 2.29 0.89 -12.05
C PHE A 43 2.82 2.28 -11.74
N LEU A 44 3.88 2.68 -12.43
CA LEU A 44 4.25 4.07 -12.58
C LEU A 44 3.31 4.70 -13.61
N VAL A 45 2.65 5.79 -13.24
CA VAL A 45 1.73 6.51 -14.11
C VAL A 45 2.10 7.99 -14.18
N LYS A 46 1.77 8.64 -15.29
CA LYS A 46 1.96 10.08 -15.49
C LYS A 46 0.62 10.76 -15.71
N GLU A 47 0.34 11.77 -14.92
CA GLU A 47 -0.83 12.63 -15.10
C GLU A 47 -0.80 13.32 -16.47
N VAL A 48 -1.93 13.23 -17.18
CA VAL A 48 -2.11 13.81 -18.49
C VAL A 48 -2.99 15.05 -18.34
N LEU A 49 -2.34 16.22 -18.38
CA LEU A 49 -3.03 17.50 -18.34
C LEU A 49 -3.37 18.00 -19.76
N PRO A 50 -4.50 18.71 -19.94
CA PRO A 50 -4.78 19.44 -21.18
C PRO A 50 -3.66 20.43 -21.53
N ALA A 51 -3.46 20.72 -22.82
CA ALA A 51 -2.39 21.61 -23.28
C ALA A 51 -2.45 23.04 -22.69
N GLU A 52 -3.65 23.49 -22.30
CA GLU A 52 -3.89 24.83 -21.72
C GLU A 52 -3.95 24.80 -20.18
N ALA A 53 -3.58 23.68 -19.55
CA ALA A 53 -3.63 23.52 -18.11
C ALA A 53 -2.60 24.42 -17.39
N GLY A 54 -3.07 25.31 -16.53
CA GLY A 54 -2.23 26.08 -15.62
C GLY A 54 -1.74 25.25 -14.42
N ALA A 55 -0.88 25.84 -13.58
CA ALA A 55 -0.27 25.18 -12.41
C ALA A 55 -1.25 24.63 -11.35
N ALA A 56 -2.53 25.02 -11.39
CA ALA A 56 -3.59 24.56 -10.49
C ALA A 56 -4.57 23.58 -11.17
N SER A 57 -4.07 22.77 -12.11
CA SER A 57 -4.87 21.78 -12.86
C SER A 57 -4.60 20.35 -12.36
N GLY A 58 -5.48 19.41 -12.71
CA GLY A 58 -5.29 18.00 -12.33
C GLY A 58 -5.40 17.75 -10.84
N LEU A 59 -4.57 16.87 -10.26
CA LEU A 59 -4.51 16.63 -8.82
C LEU A 59 -4.25 17.90 -8.01
N ALA A 60 -3.45 18.83 -8.54
CA ALA A 60 -3.08 20.06 -7.83
C ALA A 60 -4.30 20.97 -7.54
N LYS A 61 -5.44 20.74 -8.21
CA LYS A 61 -6.71 21.44 -7.92
C LYS A 61 -7.37 20.95 -6.62
N ASN A 62 -7.05 19.73 -6.20
CA ASN A 62 -7.66 19.12 -5.03
C ASN A 62 -7.01 19.61 -3.74
N LYS A 63 -7.70 20.53 -3.04
CA LYS A 63 -7.22 21.13 -1.79
C LYS A 63 -7.13 20.15 -0.61
N SER A 64 -7.68 18.94 -0.72
CA SER A 64 -7.53 17.92 0.33
C SER A 64 -6.18 17.21 0.27
N ILE A 65 -5.43 17.36 -0.83
CA ILE A 65 -4.13 16.74 -1.01
C ILE A 65 -3.05 17.73 -0.54
N ASP A 66 -2.17 17.27 0.33
CA ASP A 66 -1.01 18.07 0.74
C ASP A 66 -0.13 18.37 -0.50
N PRO A 67 0.20 19.65 -0.77
CA PRO A 67 1.01 20.02 -1.92
C PRO A 67 2.37 19.31 -2.00
N SER A 68 2.92 18.86 -0.87
CA SER A 68 4.18 18.10 -0.83
C SER A 68 4.09 16.70 -1.44
N HIS A 69 2.87 16.20 -1.67
CA HIS A 69 2.59 14.93 -2.35
C HIS A 69 2.33 15.10 -3.85
N ILE A 70 2.19 16.34 -4.33
CA ILE A 70 2.05 16.62 -5.76
C ILE A 70 3.44 16.54 -6.42
N SER A 71 3.55 15.66 -7.41
CA SER A 71 4.80 15.45 -8.13
C SER A 71 5.03 16.58 -9.14
N GLY A 72 6.19 17.23 -9.08
CA GLY A 72 6.56 18.26 -10.06
C GLY A 72 6.69 17.71 -11.50
N GLU A 73 6.96 16.41 -11.64
CA GLU A 73 7.00 15.71 -12.94
C GLU A 73 5.64 15.11 -13.35
N GLY A 74 4.63 15.23 -12.47
CA GLY A 74 3.30 14.65 -12.66
C GLY A 74 3.31 13.12 -12.63
N ILE A 75 4.30 12.50 -11.97
CA ILE A 75 4.40 11.03 -11.87
C ILE A 75 3.92 10.52 -10.52
N TYR A 76 3.24 9.38 -10.54
CA TYR A 76 2.59 8.76 -9.38
C TYR A 76 2.67 7.23 -9.44
N ALA A 77 2.41 6.57 -8.31
CA ALA A 77 2.24 5.13 -8.26
C ALA A 77 0.74 4.79 -8.22
N MET A 78 0.30 3.91 -9.11
CA MET A 78 -1.09 3.44 -9.18
C MET A 78 -1.15 1.95 -8.88
N LYS A 79 -1.85 1.57 -7.81
CA LYS A 79 -2.20 0.17 -7.50
C LYS A 79 -3.52 -0.15 -8.17
N LYS A 80 -3.51 -1.11 -9.10
CA LYS A 80 -4.70 -1.72 -9.71
C LYS A 80 -4.99 -3.05 -9.01
N VAL A 81 -6.20 -3.24 -8.51
CA VAL A 81 -6.65 -4.49 -7.87
C VAL A 81 -7.77 -5.10 -8.69
N LEU A 82 -7.62 -6.38 -9.07
CA LEU A 82 -8.69 -7.15 -9.71
C LEU A 82 -9.54 -7.81 -8.62
N ILE A 83 -10.85 -7.57 -8.66
CA ILE A 83 -11.80 -7.99 -7.63
C ILE A 83 -12.79 -8.97 -8.25
N GLN A 84 -12.78 -10.19 -7.74
CA GLN A 84 -13.56 -11.31 -8.26
C GLN A 84 -14.64 -11.81 -7.30
N SER A 85 -14.63 -11.34 -6.04
CA SER A 85 -15.62 -11.66 -5.02
C SER A 85 -16.06 -10.43 -4.24
N GLU A 86 -17.25 -10.50 -3.62
CA GLU A 86 -17.74 -9.44 -2.72
C GLU A 86 -16.85 -9.28 -1.49
N GLU A 87 -16.26 -10.37 -1.01
CA GLU A 87 -15.31 -10.35 0.10
C GLU A 87 -14.06 -9.54 -0.24
N GLN A 88 -13.48 -9.75 -1.43
CA GLN A 88 -12.36 -8.94 -1.91
C GLN A 88 -12.75 -7.47 -2.08
N LEU A 89 -13.97 -7.19 -2.54
CA LEU A 89 -14.47 -5.83 -2.68
C LEU A 89 -14.52 -5.13 -1.32
N GLU A 90 -15.00 -5.82 -0.29
CA GLU A 90 -15.07 -5.26 1.06
C GLU A 90 -13.67 -5.02 1.64
N LEU A 91 -12.73 -5.95 1.46
CA LEU A 91 -11.33 -5.75 1.87
C LEU A 91 -10.71 -4.51 1.21
N VAL A 92 -10.92 -4.32 -0.09
CA VAL A 92 -10.43 -3.14 -0.81
C VAL A 92 -11.11 -1.85 -0.33
N ARG A 93 -12.41 -1.88 -0.05
CA ARG A 93 -13.14 -0.73 0.54
C ARG A 93 -12.59 -0.37 1.92
N GLN A 94 -12.28 -1.37 2.75
CA GLN A 94 -11.66 -1.13 4.06
C GLN A 94 -10.25 -0.56 3.91
N GLU A 95 -9.41 -1.08 2.99
CA GLU A 95 -8.08 -0.54 2.72
C GLU A 95 -8.16 0.94 2.31
N ILE A 96 -9.04 1.27 1.36
CA ILE A 96 -9.28 2.67 0.92
C ILE A 96 -9.71 3.52 2.11
N ARG A 97 -10.73 3.08 2.86
CA ARG A 97 -11.25 3.81 4.02
C ARG A 97 -10.14 4.11 5.02
N ILE A 98 -9.37 3.10 5.42
CA ILE A 98 -8.29 3.25 6.40
C ILE A 98 -7.18 4.16 5.87
N SER A 99 -6.79 4.00 4.60
CA SER A 99 -5.78 4.84 3.96
C SER A 99 -6.17 6.32 3.92
N THR A 100 -7.47 6.64 3.89
CA THR A 100 -7.97 8.03 3.98
C THR A 100 -7.98 8.62 5.39
N LEU A 101 -7.84 7.81 6.46
CA LEU A 101 -7.90 8.30 7.84
C LEU A 101 -6.63 9.03 8.27
N PHE A 102 -5.48 8.66 7.71
CA PHE A 102 -4.19 9.09 8.20
C PHE A 102 -3.57 10.17 7.31
N ASN A 103 -3.04 11.21 7.97
CA ASN A 103 -2.22 12.21 7.31
C ASN A 103 -0.97 12.45 8.17
N HIS A 104 0.15 11.87 7.74
CA HIS A 104 1.41 11.93 8.47
C HIS A 104 2.60 11.73 7.52
N PRO A 105 3.73 12.45 7.67
CA PRO A 105 4.86 12.37 6.74
C PRO A 105 5.54 10.99 6.65
N ASN A 106 5.28 10.10 7.60
CA ASN A 106 5.82 8.73 7.63
C ASN A 106 4.77 7.65 7.34
N LEU A 107 3.59 8.03 6.84
CA LEU A 107 2.53 7.13 6.38
C LEU A 107 2.19 7.49 4.93
N LEU A 108 2.10 6.50 4.04
CA LEU A 108 1.85 6.75 2.62
C LEU A 108 0.41 7.27 2.43
N PRO A 109 0.20 8.50 1.94
CA PRO A 109 -1.13 9.05 1.74
C PRO A 109 -1.80 8.47 0.50
N LEU A 110 -3.10 8.20 0.57
CA LEU A 110 -3.93 7.93 -0.60
C LEU A 110 -4.34 9.27 -1.26
N LEU A 111 -3.90 9.51 -2.49
CA LEU A 111 -4.18 10.75 -3.22
C LEU A 111 -5.55 10.74 -3.88
N ASP A 112 -5.91 9.61 -4.49
CA ASP A 112 -7.17 9.43 -5.19
C ASP A 112 -7.49 7.94 -5.31
N HIS A 113 -8.75 7.60 -5.55
CA HIS A 113 -9.16 6.23 -5.79
C HIS A 113 -10.45 6.13 -6.62
N ALA A 114 -10.63 5.00 -7.28
CA ALA A 114 -11.87 4.65 -7.97
C ALA A 114 -12.12 3.14 -7.89
N ILE A 115 -13.38 2.74 -7.76
CA ILE A 115 -13.81 1.35 -7.96
C ILE A 115 -14.78 1.36 -9.14
N ILE A 116 -14.47 0.58 -10.18
CA ILE A 116 -15.29 0.47 -11.38
C ILE A 116 -15.85 -0.94 -11.50
N THR A 117 -17.06 -1.04 -12.03
CA THR A 117 -17.65 -2.33 -12.39
C THR A 117 -17.23 -2.70 -13.80
N VAL A 118 -16.59 -3.85 -13.96
CA VAL A 118 -16.25 -4.42 -15.25
C VAL A 118 -17.36 -5.37 -15.67
N LYS A 119 -18.06 -5.01 -16.75
CA LYS A 119 -19.07 -5.89 -17.33
C LYS A 119 -18.36 -7.03 -18.05
N GLY A 120 -18.51 -8.24 -17.53
CA GLY A 120 -18.09 -9.44 -18.24
C GLY A 120 -18.88 -9.64 -19.55
N ALA A 121 -18.38 -10.53 -20.43
CA ALA A 121 -19.12 -10.95 -21.62
C ALA A 121 -20.52 -11.50 -21.22
N LYS A 122 -21.50 -11.46 -22.13
CA LYS A 122 -22.90 -11.87 -21.84
C LYS A 122 -22.96 -13.20 -21.08
N GLY A 123 -23.39 -13.16 -19.81
CA GLY A 123 -23.52 -14.33 -18.92
C GLY A 123 -22.39 -14.54 -17.91
N ALA A 124 -21.31 -13.75 -17.96
CA ALA A 124 -20.24 -13.79 -16.96
C ALA A 124 -20.62 -13.00 -15.70
N GLN A 125 -20.08 -13.45 -14.56
CA GLN A 125 -20.23 -12.77 -13.27
C GLN A 125 -19.63 -11.36 -13.34
N GLN A 126 -20.30 -10.39 -12.71
CA GLN A 126 -19.75 -9.03 -12.61
C GLN A 126 -18.46 -9.07 -11.80
N SER A 127 -17.42 -8.39 -12.28
CA SER A 127 -16.17 -8.18 -11.55
C SER A 127 -15.96 -6.69 -11.31
N HIS A 128 -15.10 -6.36 -10.36
CA HIS A 128 -14.72 -4.99 -10.09
C HIS A 128 -13.21 -4.80 -10.32
N GLU A 129 -12.83 -3.57 -10.62
CA GLU A 129 -11.44 -3.15 -10.57
C GLU A 129 -11.34 -1.94 -9.66
N ALA A 130 -10.35 -1.93 -8.78
CA ALA A 130 -10.03 -0.77 -7.96
C ALA A 130 -8.70 -0.15 -8.39
N TYR A 131 -8.65 1.16 -8.37
CA TYR A 131 -7.49 1.97 -8.68
C TYR A 131 -7.21 2.86 -7.47
N LEU A 132 -6.02 2.73 -6.88
CA LEU A 132 -5.56 3.54 -5.76
C LEU A 132 -4.31 4.30 -6.19
N LEU A 133 -4.29 5.61 -6.00
CA LEU A 133 -3.22 6.49 -6.45
C LEU A 133 -2.40 7.02 -5.26
N PHE A 134 -1.08 6.92 -5.36
CA PHE A 134 -0.14 7.28 -4.30
C PHE A 134 1.00 8.14 -4.86
N PRO A 135 1.71 8.91 -4.01
CA PRO A 135 3.00 9.48 -4.39
C PRO A 135 3.96 8.36 -4.77
N VAL A 136 4.80 8.59 -5.77
CA VAL A 136 5.82 7.62 -6.18
C VAL A 136 7.11 7.81 -5.38
N HIS A 137 7.67 6.70 -4.89
CA HIS A 137 8.94 6.65 -4.19
C HIS A 137 9.92 5.75 -4.95
N LEU A 138 10.75 6.36 -5.81
CA LEU A 138 11.61 5.63 -6.75
C LEU A 138 12.84 4.98 -6.10
N ASN A 139 13.16 5.30 -4.85
CA ASN A 139 14.22 4.61 -4.11
C ASN A 139 13.79 3.22 -3.60
N GLY A 140 12.55 2.79 -3.88
CA GLY A 140 12.06 1.47 -3.53
C GLY A 140 11.85 1.28 -2.03
N THR A 141 11.76 0.02 -1.62
CA THR A 141 11.51 -0.35 -0.23
C THR A 141 12.81 -0.51 0.56
N LEU A 142 12.72 -0.50 1.89
CA LEU A 142 13.82 -0.84 2.77
C LEU A 142 14.33 -2.27 2.51
N LEU A 143 13.46 -3.19 2.10
CA LEU A 143 13.87 -4.53 1.67
C LEU A 143 14.71 -4.50 0.39
N ASP A 144 14.35 -3.68 -0.60
CA ASP A 144 15.12 -3.56 -1.84
C ASP A 144 16.51 -2.97 -1.57
N ASN A 145 16.56 -1.91 -0.76
CA ASN A 145 17.80 -1.25 -0.37
C ASN A 145 18.71 -2.20 0.42
N THR A 146 18.17 -2.94 1.39
CA THR A 146 18.96 -3.89 2.19
C THR A 146 19.50 -5.05 1.34
N LYS A 147 18.74 -5.54 0.35
CA LYS A 147 19.24 -6.54 -0.63
C LYS A 147 20.38 -5.98 -1.47
N GLU A 148 20.25 -4.76 -1.98
CA GLU A 148 21.29 -4.10 -2.77
C GLU A 148 22.58 -3.88 -1.95
N MET A 149 22.45 -3.39 -0.72
CA MET A 149 23.57 -3.18 0.19
C MET A 149 24.23 -4.51 0.56
N GLN A 150 23.46 -5.56 0.83
CA GLN A 150 24.01 -6.89 1.11
C GLN A 150 24.86 -7.42 -0.05
N ALA A 151 24.42 -7.24 -1.29
CA ALA A 151 25.19 -7.62 -2.48
C ALA A 151 26.53 -6.87 -2.58
N LYS A 152 26.57 -5.63 -2.07
CA LYS A 152 27.78 -4.79 -2.00
C LYS A 152 28.58 -4.95 -0.71
N LYS A 153 28.09 -5.75 0.25
CA LYS A 153 28.61 -5.85 1.64
C LYS A 153 28.62 -4.51 2.39
N GLU A 154 27.64 -3.67 2.09
CA GLU A 154 27.40 -2.38 2.74
C GLU A 154 26.30 -2.51 3.80
N PHE A 155 26.27 -1.56 4.72
CA PHE A 155 25.25 -1.47 5.77
C PHE A 155 24.89 0.00 6.01
N PHE A 156 23.66 0.24 6.44
CA PHE A 156 23.32 1.55 6.98
C PHE A 156 24.16 1.82 8.22
N ASP A 157 24.67 3.04 8.35
CA ASP A 157 25.29 3.46 9.59
C ASP A 157 24.24 3.52 10.72
N THR A 158 24.72 3.41 11.96
CA THR A 158 23.85 3.38 13.14
C THR A 158 22.93 4.60 13.25
N LEU A 159 23.41 5.79 12.86
CA LEU A 159 22.61 7.01 12.95
C LEU A 159 21.45 6.97 11.95
N THR A 160 21.71 6.53 10.72
CA THR A 160 20.67 6.32 9.71
C THR A 160 19.63 5.31 10.19
N VAL A 161 20.05 4.17 10.75
CA VAL A 161 19.12 3.15 11.29
C VAL A 161 18.21 3.75 12.37
N LEU A 162 18.79 4.47 13.35
CA LEU A 162 18.01 5.11 14.42
C LEU A 162 17.04 6.16 13.88
N GLN A 163 17.44 6.93 12.85
CA GLN A 163 16.59 7.94 12.25
C GLN A 163 15.43 7.33 11.46
N LEU A 164 15.66 6.23 10.73
CA LEU A 164 14.59 5.48 10.06
C LEU A 164 13.62 4.88 11.08
N PHE A 165 14.13 4.24 12.13
CA PHE A 165 13.30 3.67 13.19
C PHE A 165 12.45 4.74 13.89
N ARG A 166 13.04 5.89 14.26
CA ARG A 166 12.30 7.02 14.85
C ARG A 166 11.15 7.49 13.97
N GLN A 167 11.37 7.56 12.65
CA GLN A 167 10.35 7.96 11.68
C GLN A 167 9.20 6.96 11.62
N LEU A 168 9.50 5.66 11.59
CA LEU A 168 8.48 4.60 11.63
C LEU A 168 7.69 4.65 12.94
N CYS A 169 8.34 4.84 14.09
CA CYS A 169 7.66 5.03 15.36
C CYS A 169 6.73 6.26 15.36
N ALA A 170 7.12 7.35 14.69
CA ALA A 170 6.26 8.53 14.58
C ALA A 170 4.98 8.24 13.78
N GLY A 171 5.10 7.53 12.65
CA GLY A 171 3.94 7.07 11.86
C GLY A 171 3.04 6.11 12.63
N LEU A 172 3.62 5.09 13.27
CA LEU A 172 2.87 4.13 14.08
C LEU A 172 2.19 4.81 15.29
N LYS A 173 2.87 5.74 15.96
CA LYS A 173 2.28 6.54 17.04
C LYS A 173 1.08 7.35 16.55
N HIS A 174 1.13 7.90 15.33
CA HIS A 174 -0.01 8.60 14.75
C HIS A 174 -1.22 7.66 14.60
N MET A 175 -1.05 6.46 14.04
CA MET A 175 -2.13 5.46 13.92
C MET A 175 -2.66 5.02 15.30
N HIS A 176 -1.77 4.80 16.26
CA HIS A 176 -2.11 4.29 17.59
C HIS A 176 -2.83 5.33 18.46
N ASN A 177 -2.66 6.62 18.15
CA ASN A 177 -3.32 7.73 18.84
C ASN A 177 -4.60 8.21 18.12
N PHE A 178 -4.96 7.61 16.98
CA PHE A 178 -6.23 7.88 16.32
C PHE A 178 -7.40 7.44 17.20
N ASP A 179 -8.60 7.98 16.97
CA ASP A 179 -9.82 7.57 17.68
C ASP A 179 -10.86 7.03 16.68
N PRO A 180 -11.19 5.72 16.70
CA PRO A 180 -10.57 4.67 17.52
C PRO A 180 -9.11 4.39 17.10
N PRO A 181 -8.26 3.82 17.98
CA PRO A 181 -6.87 3.54 17.64
C PRO A 181 -6.77 2.41 16.61
N TYR A 182 -5.81 2.51 15.68
CA TYR A 182 -5.57 1.49 14.65
C TYR A 182 -4.19 0.86 14.81
N ALA A 183 -4.06 -0.42 14.47
CA ALA A 183 -2.79 -1.13 14.35
C ALA A 183 -2.57 -1.54 12.89
N HIS A 184 -1.32 -1.49 12.41
CA HIS A 184 -0.98 -1.83 11.01
C HIS A 184 -0.95 -3.34 10.74
N ASN A 185 -0.51 -4.16 11.72
CA ASN A 185 -0.42 -5.63 11.69
C ASN A 185 0.50 -6.28 10.64
N ASP A 186 1.19 -5.52 9.80
CA ASP A 186 2.12 -6.04 8.78
C ASP A 186 3.32 -5.09 8.56
N VAL A 187 3.91 -4.60 9.66
CA VAL A 187 5.13 -3.79 9.60
C VAL A 187 6.30 -4.71 9.25
N LYS A 188 6.93 -4.47 8.11
CA LYS A 188 8.08 -5.23 7.61
C LYS A 188 8.91 -4.38 6.65
N PRO A 189 10.19 -4.70 6.39
CA PRO A 189 11.03 -3.92 5.48
C PRO A 189 10.45 -3.76 4.06
N GLY A 190 9.64 -4.72 3.59
CA GLY A 190 8.95 -4.63 2.29
C GLY A 190 7.81 -3.61 2.25
N ASN A 191 7.29 -3.18 3.40
CA ASN A 191 6.22 -2.19 3.52
C ASN A 191 6.76 -0.81 3.96
N VAL A 192 8.07 -0.60 3.90
CA VAL A 192 8.70 0.70 4.22
C VAL A 192 9.33 1.25 2.96
N LEU A 193 8.73 2.28 2.37
CA LEU A 193 9.31 3.03 1.27
C LEU A 193 10.38 3.98 1.80
N LEU A 194 11.46 4.13 1.03
CA LEU A 194 12.50 5.12 1.29
C LEU A 194 12.40 6.27 0.29
N THR A 195 12.67 7.48 0.76
CA THR A 195 12.90 8.64 -0.10
C THR A 195 14.22 9.28 0.25
N GLN A 196 15.17 9.22 -0.67
CA GLN A 196 16.48 9.81 -0.50
C GLN A 196 16.52 11.19 -1.14
N ARG A 197 16.78 12.23 -0.34
CA ARG A 197 17.11 13.56 -0.83
C ARG A 197 18.62 13.78 -0.70
N LYS A 198 19.23 14.44 -1.68
CA LYS A 198 20.69 14.64 -1.71
C LYS A 198 21.14 15.41 -0.45
N GLY A 199 22.07 14.83 0.31
CA GLY A 199 22.61 15.42 1.53
C GLY A 199 21.67 15.41 2.74
N GLN A 200 20.56 14.67 2.69
CA GLN A 200 19.63 14.52 3.82
C GLN A 200 19.51 13.05 4.23
N THR A 201 19.11 12.81 5.48
CA THR A 201 18.71 11.49 5.92
C THR A 201 17.53 10.97 5.08
N PRO A 202 17.52 9.70 4.68
CA PRO A 202 16.36 9.11 4.02
C PRO A 202 15.09 9.21 4.86
N ILE A 203 13.98 9.51 4.17
CA ILE A 203 12.66 9.54 4.79
C ILE A 203 12.05 8.15 4.69
N ALA A 204 11.59 7.61 5.82
CA ALA A 204 10.89 6.33 5.89
C ALA A 204 9.38 6.54 5.85
N ILE A 205 8.69 5.83 4.96
CA ILE A 205 7.24 5.96 4.77
C ILE A 205 6.63 4.57 4.80
N LEU A 206 5.78 4.32 5.79
CA LEU A 206 5.06 3.05 5.92
C LEU A 206 3.90 3.01 4.92
N MET A 207 3.76 1.91 4.20
CA MET A 207 2.73 1.67 3.20
C MET A 207 1.96 0.38 3.49
N ASP A 208 0.91 0.12 2.70
CA ASP A 208 0.08 -1.09 2.72
C ASP A 208 -0.77 -1.26 3.99
N PHE A 209 -1.89 -0.53 4.01
CA PHE A 209 -2.86 -0.58 5.11
C PHE A 209 -3.91 -1.69 4.95
N GLY A 210 -3.71 -2.65 4.03
CA GLY A 210 -4.67 -3.74 3.79
C GLY A 210 -4.92 -4.62 5.02
N SER A 211 -3.92 -4.76 5.89
CA SER A 211 -4.01 -5.51 7.16
C SER A 211 -4.33 -4.64 8.37
N ALA A 212 -4.51 -3.33 8.18
CA ALA A 212 -4.74 -2.42 9.29
C ALA A 212 -6.17 -2.61 9.84
N ARG A 213 -6.31 -2.50 11.16
CA ARG A 213 -7.62 -2.65 11.83
C ARG A 213 -7.62 -1.92 13.18
N PRO A 214 -8.80 -1.74 13.83
CA PRO A 214 -8.84 -1.22 15.19
C PRO A 214 -7.90 -2.00 16.12
N ALA A 215 -7.03 -1.28 16.82
CA ALA A 215 -5.95 -1.85 17.64
C ALA A 215 -6.47 -2.66 18.84
N ARG A 216 -7.72 -2.42 19.26
CA ARG A 216 -8.31 -3.06 20.43
C ARG A 216 -9.40 -4.02 19.98
N LYS A 217 -9.22 -5.31 20.24
CA LYS A 217 -10.24 -6.35 20.05
C LYS A 217 -10.33 -7.18 21.32
N GLN A 218 -11.46 -7.12 22.01
CA GLN A 218 -11.71 -8.01 23.13
C GLN A 218 -12.03 -9.41 22.57
N ILE A 219 -11.33 -10.42 23.07
CA ILE A 219 -11.64 -11.83 22.77
C ILE A 219 -12.47 -12.38 23.91
N ARG A 220 -13.71 -12.73 23.60
CA ARG A 220 -14.72 -13.18 24.56
C ARG A 220 -14.99 -14.67 24.47
N SER A 221 -14.48 -15.34 23.45
CA SER A 221 -14.68 -16.77 23.23
C SER A 221 -13.48 -17.43 22.56
N HIS A 222 -13.39 -18.76 22.70
CA HIS A 222 -12.41 -19.56 21.96
C HIS A 222 -12.59 -19.45 20.44
N SER A 223 -13.83 -19.37 19.95
CA SER A 223 -14.09 -19.20 18.52
C SER A 223 -13.53 -17.88 17.99
N GLU A 224 -13.65 -16.78 18.75
CA GLU A 224 -13.05 -15.49 18.38
C GLU A 224 -11.52 -15.54 18.39
N ALA A 225 -10.92 -16.33 19.28
CA ALA A 225 -9.48 -16.55 19.33
C ALA A 225 -8.98 -17.28 18.08
N VAL A 226 -9.65 -18.35 17.66
CA VAL A 226 -9.33 -19.11 16.45
C VAL A 226 -9.49 -18.24 15.20
N GLN A 227 -10.60 -17.51 15.07
CA GLN A 227 -10.82 -16.58 13.96
C GLN A 227 -9.74 -15.50 13.89
N LEU A 228 -9.23 -15.04 15.04
CA LEU A 228 -8.12 -14.08 15.06
C LEU A 228 -6.83 -14.73 14.53
N GLN A 229 -6.53 -15.97 14.95
CA GLN A 229 -5.34 -16.68 14.48
C GLN A 229 -5.39 -16.92 12.98
N GLU A 230 -6.53 -17.38 12.45
CA GLU A 230 -6.76 -17.58 11.02
C GLU A 230 -6.56 -16.28 10.25
N TRP A 231 -7.19 -15.19 10.71
CA TRP A 231 -7.00 -13.88 10.11
C TRP A 231 -5.53 -13.42 10.13
N ALA A 232 -4.82 -13.59 11.25
CA ALA A 232 -3.41 -13.24 11.35
C ALA A 232 -2.54 -14.11 10.45
N ALA A 233 -2.93 -15.38 10.23
CA ALA A 233 -2.31 -16.32 9.32
C ALA A 233 -2.25 -15.76 7.89
N GLU A 234 -3.35 -15.13 7.47
CA GLU A 234 -3.56 -14.60 6.14
C GLU A 234 -3.02 -13.17 5.95
N HIS A 235 -3.10 -12.33 6.99
CA HIS A 235 -2.89 -10.88 6.86
C HIS A 235 -1.58 -10.38 7.51
N SER A 236 -0.85 -11.22 8.24
CA SER A 236 0.42 -10.83 8.87
C SER A 236 1.54 -11.74 8.40
N SER A 237 2.64 -11.14 7.95
CA SER A 237 3.80 -11.88 7.47
C SER A 237 4.44 -12.69 8.60
N ALA A 238 4.49 -14.02 8.46
CA ALA A 238 4.91 -14.94 9.53
C ALA A 238 6.22 -14.55 10.26
N PRO A 239 7.32 -14.12 9.60
CA PRO A 239 8.54 -13.73 10.30
C PRO A 239 8.43 -12.47 11.18
N PHE A 240 7.40 -11.65 10.95
CA PHE A 240 7.14 -10.39 11.64
C PHE A 240 5.87 -10.46 12.51
N ARG A 241 5.20 -11.62 12.53
CA ARG A 241 3.95 -11.81 13.27
C ARG A 241 4.25 -11.93 14.76
N ALA A 242 3.58 -11.09 15.54
CA ALA A 242 3.71 -11.06 16.98
C ALA A 242 3.30 -12.41 17.64
N PRO A 243 4.00 -12.85 18.70
CA PRO A 243 3.83 -14.18 19.31
C PRO A 243 2.39 -14.47 19.78
N GLU A 244 1.69 -13.47 20.32
CA GLU A 244 0.30 -13.58 20.79
C GLU A 244 -0.71 -13.86 19.66
N LEU A 245 -0.34 -13.63 18.40
CA LEU A 245 -1.18 -13.96 17.24
C LEU A 245 -0.98 -15.40 16.75
N TRP A 246 0.00 -16.13 17.30
CA TRP A 246 0.18 -17.56 17.05
C TRP A 246 -0.62 -18.41 18.02
N ASP A 247 -0.71 -18.00 19.29
CA ASP A 247 -1.45 -18.69 20.34
C ASP A 247 -2.38 -17.71 21.11
N CYS A 248 -3.61 -17.58 20.63
CA CYS A 248 -4.63 -16.70 21.21
C CYS A 248 -5.36 -17.42 22.36
N SER A 249 -5.17 -16.98 23.60
CA SER A 249 -5.87 -17.55 24.76
C SER A 249 -7.36 -17.14 24.81
N SER A 250 -8.24 -18.04 25.27
CA SER A 250 -9.70 -17.90 25.23
C SER A 250 -10.33 -16.97 26.27
N HIS A 251 -9.53 -16.30 27.11
CA HIS A 251 -9.96 -15.27 28.06
C HIS A 251 -8.84 -14.25 28.28
N ALA A 252 -8.40 -13.60 27.21
CA ALA A 252 -7.48 -12.49 27.28
C ALA A 252 -8.19 -11.19 26.90
N ASP A 253 -8.08 -10.19 27.79
CA ASP A 253 -8.24 -8.80 27.39
C ASP A 253 -6.99 -8.46 26.57
N MET A 254 -6.95 -8.92 25.31
CA MET A 254 -5.91 -8.55 24.37
C MET A 254 -6.12 -7.08 24.05
N ARG A 255 -5.58 -6.23 24.92
CA ARG A 255 -5.03 -4.95 24.47
C ARG A 255 -4.11 -5.35 23.30
N GLY A 256 -4.37 -4.85 22.09
CA GLY A 256 -3.34 -4.82 21.04
C GLY A 256 -2.21 -3.86 21.44
N GLN A 257 -1.68 -4.04 22.65
CA GLN A 257 -0.44 -3.50 23.16
C GLN A 257 0.52 -4.66 23.26
N ILE A 258 0.89 -5.24 22.13
CA ILE A 258 2.14 -5.98 22.08
C ILE A 258 2.79 -5.53 20.77
N PHE A 259 3.98 -4.99 20.94
CA PHE A 259 4.80 -4.39 19.92
C PHE A 259 5.05 -5.42 18.82
N GLY A 260 4.46 -5.21 17.64
CA GLY A 260 5.17 -5.55 16.42
C GLY A 260 6.43 -4.70 16.42
N HIS A 261 7.58 -5.33 16.63
CA HIS A 261 8.89 -4.68 16.53
C HIS A 261 9.09 -4.02 15.17
#